data_AF-F0R8Q4-F1
#
_entry.id   AF-F0R8Q4-F1
#
_cell.length_a   1.000
_cell.length_b   1.000
_cell.length_c   1.000
_cell.angle_alpha   90.00
_cell.angle_beta   90.00
_cell.angle_gamma   90.00
#
_symmetry.space_group_name_H-M   'P 1'
#
loop_
_entity.id
_entity.type
_entity.pdbx_description
1 polymer ?
#
loop_
_entity_poly.entity_id
_entity_poly.type
_entity_poly.pdbx_seq_one_letter_code
_entity_poly.pdbx_strand_id
1 'polypeptide(L)' 'MWKEKLGGYLIDVSKYVLTGIVIASLFKDMGNNKLLVYGIGMLVAGFTLLSGLLLTNKKEKK' A
#
# COMPACT_ATOMS: atom_id res chain seq x y z
N MET A 1 2.93 17.45 -12.83
CA MET A 1 1.60 17.46 -12.18
C MET A 1 0.91 16.10 -12.17
N TRP A 2 0.66 15.43 -13.31
CA TRP A 2 -0.10 14.17 -13.29
C TRP A 2 0.64 13.01 -12.59
N LYS A 3 1.96 12.85 -12.78
CA LYS A 3 2.77 11.84 -12.05
C LYS A 3 2.71 12.01 -10.54
N GLU A 4 2.72 13.26 -10.07
CA GLU A 4 2.67 13.60 -8.64
C GLU A 4 1.29 13.28 -8.05
N LYS A 5 0.21 13.59 -8.78
CA LYS A 5 -1.15 13.16 -8.42
C LYS A 5 -1.29 11.64 -8.38
N LEU A 6 -0.78 10.95 -9.41
CA LEU A 6 -0.78 9.49 -9.46
C LEU A 6 0.01 8.88 -8.30
N GLY A 7 1.17 9.44 -7.97
CA GLY A 7 1.97 9.03 -6.84
C GLY A 7 1.24 9.22 -5.51
N GLY A 8 0.51 10.33 -5.35
CA GLY A 8 -0.42 10.54 -4.23
C GLY A 8 -1.49 9.45 -4.12
N TYR A 9 -2.16 9.11 -5.23
CA TYR A 9 -3.15 8.03 -5.24
C TYR A 9 -2.56 6.67 -4.86
N LEU A 10 -1.35 6.36 -5.33
CA LEU A 10 -0.64 5.12 -4.99
C LEU A 10 -0.31 5.04 -3.48
N ILE A 11 0.10 6.16 -2.88
CA ILE A 11 0.31 6.25 -1.44
C ILE A 11 -1.00 6.02 -0.67
N ASP A 12 -2.11 6.58 -1.15
CA ASP A 12 -3.41 6.40 -0.51
C ASP A 12 -3.92 4.96 -0.62
N VAL A 13 -3.74 4.30 -1.78
CA VAL A 13 -4.03 2.86 -1.95
C VAL A 13 -3.23 2.05 -0.93
N SER A 14 -1.94 2.33 -0.75
CA SER A 14 -1.11 1.64 0.25
C SER A 14 -1.70 1.75 1.66
N LYS A 15 -2.06 2.97 2.09
CA LYS A 15 -2.69 3.21 3.40
C LYS A 15 -3.98 2.40 3.56
N TYR A 16 -4.86 2.41 2.56
CA TYR A 16 -6.14 1.70 2.64
C TYR A 16 -5.97 0.19 2.65
N VAL A 17 -5.00 -0.35 1.90
CA VAL A 17 -4.66 -1.78 1.95
C VAL A 17 -4.14 -2.16 3.34
N LEU A 18 -3.24 -1.37 3.93
CA LEU A 18 -2.75 -1.62 5.29
C LEU A 18 -3.89 -1.57 6.32
N THR A 19 -4.78 -0.59 6.23
CA THR A 19 -5.98 -0.53 7.07
C THR A 19 -6.83 -1.79 6.92
N GLY A 20 -7.04 -2.26 5.68
CA GLY A 20 -7.73 -3.52 5.40
C GLY A 20 -7.06 -4.73 6.05
N ILE A 21 -5.73 -4.81 6.02
CA ILE A 21 -4.97 -5.88 6.70
C ILE A 21 -5.15 -5.82 8.22
N VAL A 22 -5.09 -4.62 8.82
CA VAL A 22 -5.30 -4.44 10.26
C VAL A 22 -6.70 -4.87 10.66
N ILE A 23 -7.72 -4.42 9.93
CA ILE A 23 -9.11 -4.83 10.17
C ILE A 23 -9.26 -6.34 9.98
N ALA A 24 -8.70 -6.89 8.91
CA ALA A 24 -8.70 -8.32 8.65
C ALA A 24 -8.11 -9.07 9.85
N SER A 25 -7.00 -8.60 10.42
CA SER A 25 -6.33 -9.28 11.53
C SER A 25 -7.16 -9.49 12.80
N LEU A 26 -8.25 -8.74 12.96
CA LEU A 26 -9.20 -8.87 14.06
C LEU A 26 -10.13 -10.10 13.90
N PHE A 27 -10.29 -10.62 12.69
CA PHE A 27 -11.12 -11.80 12.43
C PHE A 27 -10.38 -13.10 12.83
N LYS A 28 -10.98 -13.85 13.75
CA LYS A 28 -10.40 -15.11 14.26
C LYS A 28 -10.45 -16.26 13.24
N ASP A 29 -11.50 -16.30 12.42
CA ASP A 29 -11.86 -17.43 11.55
C ASP A 29 -11.23 -17.40 10.14
N MET A 30 -10.13 -16.69 9.95
CA MET A 30 -9.46 -16.63 8.64
C MET A 30 -8.63 -17.87 8.27
N GLY A 31 -8.48 -18.85 9.17
CA GLY A 31 -7.83 -20.14 8.90
C GLY A 31 -6.52 -20.01 8.11
N ASN A 32 -6.38 -20.81 7.04
CA ASN A 32 -5.23 -20.79 6.12
C ASN A 32 -5.13 -19.52 5.26
N ASN A 33 -6.19 -18.70 5.21
CA ASN A 33 -6.19 -17.48 4.40
C ASN A 33 -5.42 -16.32 5.06
N LYS A 34 -5.09 -16.41 6.36
CA LYS A 34 -4.31 -15.37 7.08
C LYS A 34 -3.00 -15.05 6.38
N LEU A 35 -2.25 -16.09 6.02
CA LEU A 35 -0.95 -15.93 5.37
C LEU A 35 -1.08 -15.25 4.01
N LEU A 36 -2.13 -15.59 3.26
CA LEU A 36 -2.42 -15.00 1.95
C LEU A 36 -2.83 -13.53 2.08
N VAL A 37 -3.75 -13.20 2.99
CA VAL A 37 -4.21 -11.83 3.22
C VAL A 37 -3.05 -10.94 3.67
N TYR A 38 -2.24 -11.39 4.62
CA TYR A 38 -1.11 -10.60 5.11
C TYR A 38 0.03 -10.52 4.09
N GLY A 39 0.38 -11.63 3.45
CA GLY A 39 1.46 -11.68 2.48
C GLY A 39 1.15 -10.85 1.24
N ILE A 40 0.02 -11.11 0.58
CA ILE A 40 -0.40 -10.37 -0.61
C ILE A 40 -0.68 -8.91 -0.24
N GLY A 41 -1.37 -8.68 0.88
CA GLY A 41 -1.67 -7.33 1.34
C GLY A 41 -0.40 -6.51 1.58
N MET A 42 0.59 -7.05 2.27
CA MET A 42 1.86 -6.36 2.49
C MET A 42 2.65 -6.13 1.20
N LEU A 43 2.63 -7.10 0.27
CA LEU A 43 3.27 -6.92 -1.04
C LEU A 43 2.62 -5.79 -1.84
N VAL A 44 1.29 -5.75 -1.91
CA VAL A 44 0.55 -4.69 -2.61
C VAL A 44 0.77 -3.34 -1.95
N ALA A 45 0.66 -3.26 -0.62
CA ALA A 45 0.89 -2.04 0.13
C ALA A 45 2.33 -1.52 -0.05
N GLY A 46 3.33 -2.40 0.02
CA GLY A 46 4.73 -2.04 -0.19
C GLY A 46 5.01 -1.57 -1.62
N PHE A 47 4.52 -2.30 -2.62
CA PHE A 47 4.73 -1.95 -4.03
C PHE A 47 4.10 -0.61 -4.40
N THR A 48 2.86 -0.38 -3.97
CA THR A 48 2.15 0.88 -4.21
C THR A 48 2.79 2.05 -3.46
N LEU A 49 3.25 1.84 -2.23
CA LEU A 49 3.98 2.86 -1.47
C LEU A 49 5.29 3.24 -2.16
N LEU A 50 6.12 2.26 -2.54
CA LEU A 50 7.40 2.51 -3.21
C LEU A 50 7.20 3.22 -4.55
N SER A 51 6.25 2.74 -5.36
CA SER A 51 5.91 3.38 -6.64
C SER A 51 5.39 4.80 -6.43
N GLY A 52 4.53 4.99 -5.43
CA GLY A 52 3.96 6.28 -5.06
C GLY A 52 5.04 7.28 -4.64
N LEU A 53 5.96 6.87 -3.76
CA LEU A 53 7.10 7.66 -3.33
C LEU A 53 8.05 7.97 -4.50
N LEU A 54 8.36 7.02 -5.38
CA LEU A 54 9.21 7.27 -6.55
C LEU A 54 8.58 8.30 -7.51
N LEU A 55 7.24 8.31 -7.63
CA LEU A 55 6.50 9.24 -8.49
C LEU A 55 6.32 10.64 -7.86
N THR A 56 6.26 10.73 -6.54
CA THR A 56 6.15 12.01 -5.80
C THR A 56 7.50 12.60 -5.40
N ASN A 57 8.55 11.79 -5.34
CA ASN A 57 9.89 12.26 -4.99
C ASN A 57 10.45 13.11 -6.14
N LYS A 58 10.18 14.41 -6.08
CA LYS A 58 10.97 15.40 -6.80
C LYS A 58 12.37 15.29 -6.24
N LYS A 59 13.30 14.68 -6.99
CA LYS A 59 14.70 15.06 -6.84
C LYS A 59 14.71 16.57 -6.91
N GLU A 60 15.03 17.21 -5.79
CA GLU A 60 15.32 18.63 -5.70
C GLU A 60 16.47 18.86 -6.69
N LYS A 61 16.13 19.12 -7.96
CA LYS A 61 17.05 19.78 -8.88
C LYS A 61 17.03 21.25 -8.45
N LYS A 62 17.73 21.51 -7.36
CA LYS A 62 18.38 22.81 -7.18
C LYS A 62 19.66 22.79 -7.99
#